data_AF-A0A4Q6F7Q3-F1
#
_entry.id   AF-A0A4Q6F7Q3-F1
#
_cell.length_a   1.000
_cell.length_b   1.000
_cell.length_c   1.000
_cell.angle_alpha   90.00
_cell.angle_beta   90.00
_cell.angle_gamma   90.00
#
_symmetry.space_group_name_H-M   'P 1'
#
loop_
_entity.id
_entity.type
_entity.pdbx_description
1 polymer ?
#
loop_
_entity_poly.entity_id
_entity_poly.type
_entity_poly.pdbx_seq_one_letter_code
_entity_poly.pdbx_strand_id
1 'polypeptide(L)'
;MSYERIHHHGQYLWDMKVIDMMKKGQCQELIDILPEFIEMAAAEVKVGSLTWMLKAMGVPTYPAIVHGYGTVIGTGNAVVEWNPSLKGAQR
;
A
#
# COMPACT_ATOMS: atom_id res chain seq x y z
N MET A 1 -25.84 -6.59 13.60
CA MET A 1 -24.46 -6.17 13.93
C MET A 1 -24.01 -5.16 12.88
N SER A 2 -23.51 -3.99 13.28
CA SER A 2 -22.96 -3.01 12.33
C SER A 2 -21.59 -3.47 11.82
N TYR A 3 -21.36 -3.35 10.51
CA TYR A 3 -20.03 -3.60 9.93
C TYR A 3 -19.00 -2.60 10.44
N GLU A 4 -17.76 -3.04 10.58
CA GLU A 4 -16.63 -2.16 10.86
C GLU A 4 -16.41 -1.17 9.70
N ARG A 5 -15.89 0.02 10.01
CA ARG A 5 -15.68 1.10 9.04
C ARG A 5 -14.39 1.84 9.35
N ILE A 6 -13.80 2.41 8.30
CA ILE A 6 -12.64 3.30 8.42
C ILE A 6 -12.98 4.49 9.31
N HIS A 7 -12.00 4.97 10.07
CA HIS A 7 -12.17 6.11 10.98
C HIS A 7 -12.59 7.39 10.24
N HIS A 8 -12.03 7.64 9.04
CA HIS A 8 -12.36 8.81 8.22
C HIS A 8 -12.30 8.50 6.72
N HIS A 9 -13.21 9.08 5.92
CA HIS A 9 -13.29 8.80 4.48
C HIS A 9 -12.03 9.19 3.71
N GLY A 10 -11.38 10.29 4.10
CA GLY A 10 -10.12 10.73 3.48
C GLY A 10 -8.98 9.72 3.64
N GLN A 11 -8.92 9.01 4.77
CA GLN A 11 -7.95 7.93 4.98
C GLN A 11 -8.17 6.81 3.96
N TYR A 12 -9.42 6.37 3.79
CA TYR A 12 -9.77 5.35 2.80
C TYR A 12 -9.38 5.75 1.37
N LEU A 13 -9.61 7.00 0.97
CA LEU A 13 -9.23 7.47 -0.37
C LEU A 13 -7.72 7.41 -0.58
N TRP A 14 -6.94 7.74 0.44
CA TRP A 14 -5.49 7.62 0.43
C TRP A 14 -5.03 6.16 0.39
N ASP A 15 -5.65 5.28 1.18
CA ASP A 15 -5.37 3.84 1.17
C ASP A 15 -5.61 3.26 -0.24
N MET A 16 -6.74 3.61 -0.86
CA MET A 16 -7.06 3.15 -2.23
C MET A 16 -6.08 3.68 -3.27
N LYS A 17 -5.66 4.94 -3.16
CA LYS A 17 -4.64 5.53 -4.06
C LYS A 17 -3.32 4.78 -3.97
N VAL A 18 -2.84 4.52 -2.76
CA VAL A 18 -1.59 3.80 -2.51
C VAL A 18 -1.67 2.36 -3.02
N ILE A 19 -2.78 1.66 -2.75
CA ILE A 19 -3.03 0.30 -3.24
C ILE A 19 -3.05 0.25 -4.77
N ASP A 20 -3.67 1.23 -5.44
CA ASP A 20 -3.69 1.31 -6.90
C ASP A 20 -2.29 1.49 -7.48
N MET A 21 -1.44 2.32 -6.86
CA MET A 21 -0.03 2.48 -7.26
C MET A 21 0.77 1.18 -7.10
N MET A 22 0.54 0.43 -6.01
CA MET A 22 1.15 -0.89 -5.80
C MET A 22 0.75 -1.87 -6.91
N LYS A 23 -0.54 -1.91 -7.28
CA LYS A 23 -1.06 -2.76 -8.37
C LYS A 23 -0.51 -2.35 -9.74
N LYS A 24 -0.12 -1.09 -9.92
CA LYS A 24 0.50 -0.59 -11.16
C LYS A 24 2.02 -0.78 -11.21
N GLY A 25 2.64 -1.24 -10.11
CA GLY A 25 4.10 -1.37 -10.02
C GLY A 25 4.84 -0.03 -9.93
N GLN A 26 4.15 1.04 -9.53
CA GLN A 26 4.68 2.40 -9.42
C GLN A 26 5.40 2.60 -8.07
N CYS A 27 6.38 1.73 -7.76
CA CYS A 27 6.96 1.69 -6.42
C CYS A 27 7.86 2.90 -6.11
N GLN A 28 8.50 3.51 -7.11
CA GLN A 28 9.32 4.70 -6.87
C GLN A 28 8.43 5.89 -6.56
N GLU A 29 7.39 6.12 -7.38
CA GLU A 29 6.39 7.16 -7.17
C GLU A 29 5.64 6.95 -5.85
N LEU A 30 5.36 5.69 -5.48
CA LEU A 30 4.78 5.36 -4.19
C LEU A 30 5.67 5.85 -3.05
N ILE A 31 6.97 5.55 -3.09
CA ILE A 31 7.94 6.00 -2.08
C ILE A 31 7.97 7.53 -1.99
N ASP A 32 7.92 8.21 -3.13
CA ASP A 32 7.97 9.67 -3.20
C ASP A 32 6.74 10.34 -2.55
N ILE A 33 5.56 9.72 -2.63
CA ILE A 33 4.33 10.24 -1.99
C ILE A 33 4.15 9.79 -0.53
N LEU A 34 4.98 8.88 0.00
CA LEU A 34 4.83 8.36 1.37
C LEU A 34 4.77 9.47 2.43
N PRO A 35 5.59 10.55 2.37
CA PRO A 35 5.48 11.63 3.35
C PRO A 35 4.08 12.26 3.41
N GLU A 36 3.48 12.52 2.25
CA GLU A 36 2.12 13.07 2.17
C GLU A 36 1.08 12.06 2.66
N PHE A 37 1.20 10.79 2.26
CA PHE A 37 0.31 9.72 2.73
C PHE A 37 0.35 9.56 4.26
N ILE A 38 1.56 9.57 4.86
CA ILE A 38 1.75 9.46 6.31
C ILE A 38 1.01 10.57 7.03
N GLU A 39 1.13 11.83 6.58
CA GLU A 39 0.48 12.96 7.22
C GLU A 39 -1.04 12.94 7.02
N MET A 40 -1.52 12.63 5.81
CA MET A 40 -2.94 12.70 5.48
C MET A 40 -3.78 11.52 5.99
N ALA A 41 -3.15 10.35 6.17
CA ALA A 41 -3.83 9.12 6.58
C ALA A 41 -3.37 8.57 7.94
N ALA A 42 -2.44 9.27 8.62
CA ALA A 42 -1.79 8.78 9.84
C ALA A 42 -1.18 7.37 9.66
N ALA A 43 -0.62 7.09 8.48
CA ALA A 43 -0.27 5.74 8.05
C ALA A 43 0.95 5.18 8.79
N GLU A 44 0.86 3.92 9.22
CA GLU A 44 1.91 3.23 10.01
C GLU A 44 3.20 2.97 9.20
N VAL A 45 3.14 3.08 7.87
CA VAL A 45 4.32 3.00 6.99
C VAL A 45 5.43 4.00 7.38
N LYS A 46 5.10 5.03 8.19
CA LYS A 46 6.05 5.91 8.89
C LYS A 46 7.14 5.17 9.67
N VAL A 47 6.85 3.98 10.19
CA VAL A 47 7.83 3.14 10.92
C VAL A 47 8.95 2.64 9.98
N GLY A 48 8.73 2.67 8.67
CA GLY A 48 9.77 2.50 7.65
C GLY A 48 9.87 1.10 7.04
N SER A 49 9.14 0.10 7.56
CA SER A 49 9.20 -1.29 7.08
C SER A 49 8.88 -1.43 5.59
N LEU A 50 7.89 -0.69 5.09
CA LEU A 50 7.53 -0.70 3.67
C LEU A 50 8.66 -0.14 2.80
N THR A 51 9.21 1.03 3.14
CA THR A 51 10.30 1.65 2.38
C THR A 51 11.57 0.80 2.41
N TRP A 52 11.91 0.25 3.59
CA TRP A 52 13.03 -0.69 3.74
C TRP A 52 12.86 -1.91 2.82
N MET A 53 11.69 -2.56 2.85
CA MET A 53 11.42 -3.74 2.04
C MET A 53 11.52 -3.42 0.54
N LEU A 54 10.86 -2.36 0.07
CA LEU A 54 10.89 -1.97 -1.34
C LEU A 54 12.30 -1.63 -1.82
N LYS A 55 13.11 -0.94 -0.99
CA LYS A 55 14.52 -0.64 -1.33
C LYS A 55 15.39 -1.89 -1.32
N ALA A 56 15.20 -2.82 -0.38
CA ALA A 56 15.92 -4.10 -0.33
C ALA A 56 15.64 -4.96 -1.57
N MET A 57 14.44 -4.86 -2.14
CA MET A 57 14.05 -5.51 -3.40
C MET A 57 14.53 -4.78 -4.66
N GLY A 58 15.24 -3.65 -4.52
CA GLY A 58 15.71 -2.85 -5.65
C GLY A 58 14.62 -1.98 -6.31
N VAL A 59 13.58 -1.59 -5.55
CA VAL A 59 12.41 -0.80 -6.00
C VAL A 59 11.71 -1.47 -7.20
N PRO A 60 10.91 -2.52 -6.95
CA PRO A 60 10.23 -3.27 -8.00
C PRO A 60 9.44 -2.38 -8.98
N THR A 61 9.63 -2.59 -10.28
CA THR A 61 8.87 -1.91 -11.34
C THR A 61 7.73 -2.78 -11.89
N TYR A 62 7.35 -3.83 -11.17
CA TYR A 62 6.28 -4.76 -11.54
C TYR A 62 5.13 -4.70 -10.52
N PRO A 63 3.90 -5.04 -10.93
CA PRO A 63 2.73 -5.05 -10.07
C PRO A 63 2.88 -5.86 -8.79
N ALA A 64 2.30 -5.34 -7.70
CA ALA A 64 2.04 -6.12 -6.50
C ALA A 64 0.71 -6.88 -6.61
N ILE A 65 0.60 -8.01 -5.91
CA ILE A 65 -0.65 -8.75 -5.73
C ILE A 65 -1.28 -8.29 -4.42
N VAL A 66 -2.52 -7.82 -4.48
CA VAL A 66 -3.29 -7.40 -3.29
C VAL A 66 -4.25 -8.53 -2.94
N HIS A 67 -3.96 -9.20 -1.84
CA HIS A 67 -4.74 -10.35 -1.34
C HIS A 67 -6.02 -9.91 -0.62
N GLY A 68 -6.01 -8.71 -0.03
CA GLY A 68 -7.18 -8.15 0.61
C GLY A 68 -6.94 -6.76 1.19
N TYR A 69 -8.02 -6.04 1.38
CA TYR A 69 -8.08 -4.78 2.12
C TYR A 69 -9.28 -4.83 3.05
N GLY A 70 -9.10 -4.33 4.27
CA GLY A 70 -10.16 -4.27 5.28
C GLY A 70 -9.83 -3.25 6.36
N THR A 71 -10.72 -3.15 7.34
CA THR A 71 -10.49 -2.30 8.50
C THR A 71 -10.38 -3.12 9.77
N VAL A 72 -9.53 -2.67 10.70
CA VAL A 72 -9.48 -3.17 12.08
C VAL A 72 -9.41 -1.98 13.04
N ILE A 73 -10.40 -1.86 13.93
CA ILE A 73 -10.53 -0.73 14.87
C ILE A 73 -10.45 0.62 14.14
N GLY A 74 -11.05 0.69 12.93
CA GLY A 74 -11.08 1.91 12.12
C GLY A 74 -9.80 2.24 11.36
N THR A 75 -8.75 1.40 11.45
CA THR A 75 -7.52 1.53 10.64
C THR A 75 -7.63 0.76 9.33
N GLY A 76 -7.12 1.32 8.23
CA GLY A 76 -7.02 0.63 6.94
C GLY A 76 -5.86 -0.36 6.93
N ASN A 77 -6.12 -1.62 6.54
CA ASN A 77 -5.14 -2.70 6.51
C ASN A 77 -5.15 -3.37 5.13
N ALA A 78 -3.98 -3.53 4.52
CA ALA A 78 -3.81 -4.20 3.24
C ALA A 78 -2.80 -5.35 3.35
N VAL A 79 -3.13 -6.49 2.75
CA VAL A 79 -2.22 -7.64 2.60
C VAL A 79 -1.73 -7.66 1.16
N VAL A 80 -0.44 -7.43 0.97
CA VAL A 80 0.16 -7.18 -0.35
C VAL A 80 1.44 -8.00 -0.52
N GLU A 81 1.64 -8.57 -1.70
CA GLU A 81 2.81 -9.38 -2.07
C GLU A 81 3.51 -8.79 -3.30
N TRP A 82 4.84 -8.74 -3.25
CA TRP A 82 5.69 -8.56 -4.43
C TRP A 82 6.45 -9.85 -4.69
N ASN A 83 6.15 -10.52 -5.80
CA ASN A 83 6.73 -11.81 -6.15
C ASN A 83 7.71 -11.67 -7.34
N PRO A 84 9.04 -11.73 -7.12
CA PRO A 84 10.02 -11.59 -8.19
C PRO A 84 9.94 -12.69 -9.26
N SER A 85 9.46 -13.88 -8.91
CA SER A 85 9.32 -15.01 -9.85
C SER A 85 8.19 -14.81 -10.85
N LEU A 86 7.24 -13.92 -10.56
CA LEU A 86 6.14 -13.56 -11.46
C LEU A 86 6.46 -12.36 -12.37
N LYS A 87 7.70 -11.85 -12.32
CA LYS A 87 8.17 -10.74 -13.15
C LYS A 87 7.99 -11.07 -14.64
N GLY A 88 6.94 -10.50 -15.25
CA GLY A 88 6.62 -10.66 -16.68
C GLY A 88 5.49 -11.63 -17.01
N ALA A 89 4.91 -12.35 -16.04
CA ALA A 89 3.80 -13.28 -16.24
C ALA A 89 2.41 -12.62 -16.27
N GLN A 90 2.31 -11.32 -15.98
CA GLN A 90 1.06 -10.56 -15.88
C GLN A 90 0.90 -9.54 -17.03
N ARG A 91 1.19 -9.96 -18.26
CA ARG A 91 0.83 -9.18 -19.48
C ARG A 91 -0.58 -9.54 -19.93
#